data_AF-A0A4P8KP42-F1
#
_entry.id   AF-A0A4P8KP42-F1
#
_cell.length_a   1.000
_cell.length_b   1.000
_cell.length_c   1.000
_cell.angle_alpha   90.00
_cell.angle_beta   90.00
_cell.angle_gamma   90.00
#
_symmetry.space_group_name_H-M   'P 1'
#
loop_
_entity.id
_entity.type
_entity.pdbx_description
1 polymer ?
#
loop_
_entity_poly.entity_id
_entity_poly.type
_entity_poly.pdbx_seq_one_letter_code
_entity_poly.pdbx_strand_id
1 'polypeptide(L)'
;MRFSSRLAAAAVLVVAFGLTACSAPASSTVATPSLTSTAPAEPTLGAGSVIDATTAQEIGTRGTQRAYPMADGSFIVVDRGEPLPEAVQADIDAKAVAFSDEWGSDAQAAATSASLRAREKVVADASWGTGKRPILIFKMTAYETAEAETPTTFWMVNGAGPAPDGVSRSREEMTAVVNDWLAQQDDPDVYVVIHG
;
A
#
# COMPACT_ATOMS: atom_id res chain seq x y z
N MET A 1 47.14 20.39 17.98
CA MET A 1 47.47 21.84 18.03
C MET A 1 48.16 22.24 16.74
N ARG A 2 47.53 23.11 15.93
CA ARG A 2 48.11 24.29 15.26
C ARG A 2 47.10 24.86 14.25
N PHE A 3 46.80 26.14 14.47
CA PHE A 3 46.01 27.04 13.62
C PHE A 3 46.66 27.27 12.26
N SER A 4 45.87 27.56 11.21
CA SER A 4 45.92 28.88 10.52
C SER A 4 44.96 28.96 9.33
N SER A 5 44.26 30.09 9.30
CA SER A 5 43.25 30.58 8.35
C SER A 5 43.85 31.32 7.14
N ARG A 6 43.10 31.44 6.03
CA ARG A 6 43.00 32.60 5.11
C ARG A 6 41.58 32.59 4.50
N LEU A 7 40.70 33.58 4.74
CA LEU A 7 40.50 34.86 3.98
C LEU A 7 40.24 34.61 2.48
N ALA A 8 39.28 35.17 1.76
CA ALA A 8 38.17 36.14 1.91
C ALA A 8 37.31 35.96 0.63
N ALA A 9 36.05 36.41 0.48
CA ALA A 9 35.70 37.80 0.26
C ALA A 9 34.17 37.98 0.26
N ALA A 10 33.75 39.14 0.74
CA ALA A 10 32.40 39.61 0.92
C ALA A 10 31.80 40.24 -0.35
N ALA A 11 30.47 40.27 -0.44
CA ALA A 11 29.74 41.32 -1.13
C ALA A 11 28.53 41.72 -0.27
N VAL A 12 28.68 42.84 0.42
CA VAL A 12 27.63 43.60 1.11
C VAL A 12 26.89 44.40 0.04
N LEU A 13 25.56 44.40 0.06
CA LEU A 13 24.79 45.48 -0.53
C LEU A 13 23.66 45.88 0.42
N VAL A 14 23.93 46.97 1.14
CA VAL A 14 22.96 47.75 1.91
C VAL A 14 22.45 48.85 0.99
N VAL A 15 21.14 48.95 0.81
CA VAL A 15 20.48 50.23 0.54
C VAL A 15 19.25 50.31 1.43
N ALA A 16 19.17 51.43 2.14
CA ALA A 16 18.28 51.68 3.25
C ALA A 16 17.26 52.77 2.89
N PHE A 17 16.16 52.77 3.65
CA PHE A 17 15.22 53.86 3.93
C PHE A 17 14.33 54.44 2.82
N GLY A 18 13.02 54.21 3.01
CA GLY A 18 11.95 55.12 2.60
C GLY A 18 10.79 55.02 3.61
N LEU A 19 10.84 55.80 4.69
CA LEU A 19 9.72 56.03 5.59
C LEU A 19 8.73 56.97 4.90
N THR A 20 7.53 56.49 4.57
CA THR A 20 6.34 57.32 4.37
C THR A 20 5.22 56.77 5.24
N ALA A 21 4.91 57.54 6.29
CA ALA A 21 3.70 57.39 7.06
C ALA A 21 2.50 57.82 6.19
N CYS A 22 1.54 56.91 6.01
CA CYS A 22 0.18 57.26 5.59
C CYS A 22 -0.79 56.55 6.52
N SER A 23 -1.35 57.32 7.45
CA SER A 23 -2.56 56.97 8.18
C SER A 23 -3.70 56.75 7.18
N ALA A 24 -4.40 55.61 7.26
CA ALA A 24 -5.64 55.35 6.55
C ALA A 24 -6.57 54.45 7.39
N PRO A 25 -7.89 54.57 7.24
CA PRO A 25 -8.86 54.37 8.30
C PRO A 25 -9.23 52.90 8.54
N ALA A 26 -9.81 52.64 9.71
CA ALA A 26 -10.41 51.35 10.07
C ALA A 26 -11.38 50.90 8.97
N SER A 27 -11.01 49.84 8.26
CA SER A 27 -11.90 49.14 7.34
C SER A 27 -12.77 48.21 8.18
N SER A 28 -14.04 48.57 8.33
CA SER A 28 -15.08 47.65 8.82
C SER A 28 -15.09 46.41 7.93
N THR A 29 -14.66 45.28 8.49
CA THR A 29 -14.71 43.99 7.81
C THR A 29 -16.19 43.60 7.69
N VAL A 30 -16.76 43.80 6.50
CA VAL A 30 -18.03 43.17 6.16
C VAL A 30 -17.77 41.67 6.11
N ALA A 31 -18.47 40.91 6.95
CA ALA A 31 -18.41 39.46 6.94
C ALA A 31 -18.84 38.97 5.55
N THR A 32 -17.89 38.50 4.75
CA THR A 32 -18.18 37.73 3.55
C THR A 32 -18.92 36.48 3.99
N PRO A 33 -20.15 36.22 3.50
CA PRO A 33 -20.80 34.95 3.81
C PRO A 33 -19.91 33.84 3.27
N SER A 34 -19.38 33.01 4.18
CA SER A 34 -18.74 31.76 3.81
C SER A 34 -19.80 30.90 3.15
N LEU A 35 -19.77 30.82 1.82
CA LEU A 35 -20.44 29.76 1.10
C LEU A 35 -19.74 28.48 1.53
N THR A 36 -20.34 27.78 2.50
CA THR A 36 -20.04 26.36 2.73
C THR A 36 -20.50 25.65 1.46
N SER A 37 -19.58 25.53 0.51
CA SER A 37 -19.69 24.61 -0.60
C SER A 37 -19.68 23.21 0.00
N THR A 38 -20.86 22.68 0.29
CA THR A 38 -21.03 21.25 0.51
C THR A 38 -20.66 20.60 -0.81
N ALA A 39 -19.40 20.17 -0.93
CA ALA A 39 -18.97 19.34 -2.04
C ALA A 39 -19.98 18.18 -2.16
N PRO A 40 -20.57 17.95 -3.35
CA PRO A 40 -21.47 16.84 -3.54
C PRO A 40 -20.78 15.57 -3.06
N ALA A 41 -21.45 14.78 -2.21
CA ALA A 41 -20.97 13.45 -1.89
C ALA A 41 -20.81 12.69 -3.20
N GLU A 42 -19.60 12.17 -3.48
CA GLU A 42 -19.36 11.30 -4.62
C GLU A 42 -20.38 10.15 -4.58
N PRO A 43 -21.04 9.81 -5.70
CA PRO A 43 -21.94 8.69 -5.74
C PRO A 43 -21.19 7.43 -5.32
N THR A 44 -21.55 6.91 -4.14
CA THR A 44 -20.98 5.67 -3.60
C THR A 44 -21.51 4.52 -4.45
N LEU A 45 -20.66 3.99 -5.32
CA LEU A 45 -20.99 2.81 -6.14
C LEU A 45 -20.97 1.58 -5.24
N GLY A 46 -21.86 0.61 -5.44
CA GLY A 46 -21.83 -0.62 -4.63
C GLY A 46 -20.55 -1.41 -4.87
N ALA A 47 -19.91 -1.92 -3.80
CA ALA A 47 -18.76 -2.81 -3.94
C ALA A 47 -19.15 -4.05 -4.77
N GLY A 48 -18.22 -4.52 -5.60
CA GLY A 48 -18.44 -5.59 -6.58
C GLY A 48 -19.01 -5.12 -7.92
N SER A 49 -19.39 -3.85 -8.07
CA SER A 49 -19.87 -3.32 -9.34
C SER A 49 -18.74 -3.26 -10.37
N VAL A 50 -19.01 -3.72 -11.59
CA VAL A 50 -18.11 -3.55 -12.74
C VAL A 50 -18.29 -2.16 -13.32
N ILE A 51 -17.19 -1.45 -13.55
CA ILE A 51 -17.18 -0.08 -14.07
C ILE A 51 -16.21 0.07 -15.25
N ASP A 52 -16.38 1.14 -16.02
CA ASP A 52 -15.45 1.48 -17.10
C ASP A 52 -14.21 2.23 -16.58
N ALA A 53 -13.23 2.40 -17.47
CA ALA A 53 -11.97 3.07 -17.15
C ALA A 53 -12.11 4.56 -16.81
N THR A 54 -13.17 5.23 -17.27
CA THR A 54 -13.43 6.65 -16.97
C THR A 54 -13.91 6.76 -15.54
N THR A 55 -14.91 5.99 -15.14
CA THR A 55 -15.38 5.92 -13.75
C THR A 55 -14.27 5.44 -12.81
N ALA A 56 -13.44 4.49 -13.24
CA ALA A 56 -12.30 4.03 -12.46
C ALA A 56 -11.29 5.17 -12.15
N GLN A 57 -11.04 6.04 -13.13
CA GLN A 57 -10.18 7.22 -12.95
C GLN A 57 -10.82 8.26 -12.04
N GLU A 58 -12.14 8.45 -12.13
CA GLU A 58 -12.88 9.40 -11.28
C GLU A 58 -12.84 8.99 -9.80
N ILE A 59 -13.05 7.70 -9.49
CA ILE A 59 -12.93 7.17 -8.11
C ILE A 59 -11.54 7.44 -7.53
N GLY A 60 -10.50 7.21 -8.34
CA GLY A 60 -9.12 7.43 -7.93
C GLY A 60 -8.75 6.74 -6.62
N THR A 61 -8.06 7.46 -5.73
CA THR A 61 -7.55 6.94 -4.44
C THR A 61 -8.03 7.74 -3.24
N ARG A 62 -9.01 8.63 -3.44
CA ARG A 62 -9.62 9.43 -2.36
C ARG A 62 -10.77 8.63 -1.74
N GLY A 63 -11.04 8.84 -0.45
CA GLY A 63 -12.08 8.10 0.26
C GLY A 63 -11.78 6.61 0.44
N THR A 64 -12.84 5.82 0.67
CA THR A 64 -12.78 4.37 0.96
C THR A 64 -12.88 3.50 -0.29
N GLN A 65 -13.40 4.03 -1.40
CA GLN A 65 -13.61 3.28 -2.63
C GLN A 65 -12.36 3.24 -3.51
N ARG A 66 -12.17 2.11 -4.18
CA ARG A 66 -11.11 1.88 -5.16
C ARG A 66 -11.68 1.18 -6.38
N ALA A 67 -11.12 1.50 -7.54
CA ALA A 67 -11.34 0.73 -8.75
C ALA A 67 -10.22 -0.30 -8.89
N TYR A 68 -10.52 -1.57 -8.61
CA TYR A 68 -9.58 -2.66 -8.71
C TYR A 68 -9.47 -3.12 -10.18
N PRO A 69 -8.27 -3.10 -10.80
CA PRO A 69 -8.08 -3.60 -12.16
C PRO A 69 -7.98 -5.13 -12.16
N MET A 70 -8.93 -5.77 -12.85
CA MET A 70 -8.95 -7.21 -13.07
C MET A 70 -8.00 -7.61 -14.22
N ALA A 71 -7.60 -8.88 -14.27
CA ALA A 71 -6.72 -9.39 -15.33
C ALA A 71 -7.33 -9.29 -16.75
N ASP A 72 -8.66 -9.28 -16.86
CA ASP A 72 -9.39 -9.17 -18.14
C ASP A 72 -9.50 -7.71 -18.65
N GLY A 73 -8.97 -6.74 -17.90
CA GLY A 73 -9.02 -5.32 -18.22
C GLY A 73 -10.29 -4.60 -17.75
N SER A 74 -11.21 -5.29 -17.07
CA SER A 74 -12.34 -4.68 -16.37
C SER A 74 -11.91 -4.07 -15.03
N PHE A 75 -12.77 -3.21 -14.47
CA PHE A 75 -12.56 -2.63 -13.15
C PHE A 75 -13.72 -3.01 -12.22
N ILE A 76 -13.40 -3.44 -11.01
CA ILE A 76 -14.39 -3.74 -9.97
C ILE A 76 -14.26 -2.73 -8.84
N VAL A 77 -15.39 -2.18 -8.41
CA VAL A 77 -15.43 -1.30 -7.22
C VAL A 77 -15.15 -2.13 -5.97
N VAL A 78 -14.19 -1.69 -5.17
CA VAL A 78 -13.89 -2.20 -3.83
C VAL A 78 -14.11 -1.08 -2.84
N ASP A 79 -14.81 -1.34 -1.73
CA ASP A 79 -14.80 -0.45 -0.57
C ASP A 79 -13.91 -1.04 0.52
N ARG A 80 -12.98 -0.24 1.04
CA ARG A 80 -12.07 -0.64 2.12
C ARG A 80 -12.80 -1.09 3.38
N GLY A 81 -13.97 -0.52 3.70
CA GLY A 81 -14.77 -0.85 4.87
C GLY A 81 -15.68 -2.07 4.69
N GLU A 82 -15.75 -2.64 3.49
CA GLU A 82 -16.57 -3.81 3.19
C GLU A 82 -15.70 -5.06 2.95
N PRO A 83 -16.28 -6.27 3.07
CA PRO A 83 -15.62 -7.48 2.59
C PRO A 83 -15.25 -7.38 1.11
N LEU A 84 -14.12 -7.99 0.74
CA LEU A 84 -13.69 -8.00 -0.66
C LEU A 84 -14.70 -8.77 -1.52
N PRO A 85 -15.06 -8.24 -2.70
CA PRO A 85 -15.79 -9.01 -3.70
C PRO A 85 -15.03 -10.29 -4.04
N GLU A 86 -15.74 -11.42 -4.14
CA GLU A 86 -15.14 -12.74 -4.37
C GLU A 86 -14.25 -12.77 -5.61
N ALA A 87 -14.67 -12.11 -6.70
CA ALA A 87 -13.88 -12.01 -7.93
C ALA A 87 -12.53 -11.30 -7.71
N VAL A 88 -12.51 -10.23 -6.90
CA VAL A 88 -11.28 -9.48 -6.59
C VAL A 88 -10.37 -10.31 -5.69
N GLN A 89 -10.92 -10.99 -4.68
CA GLN A 89 -10.14 -11.91 -3.83
C GLN A 89 -9.49 -13.02 -4.66
N ALA A 90 -10.26 -13.66 -5.55
CA ALA A 90 -9.76 -14.73 -6.41
C ALA A 90 -8.66 -14.26 -7.37
N ASP A 91 -8.77 -13.05 -7.94
CA ASP A 91 -7.74 -12.48 -8.81
C ASP A 91 -6.45 -12.14 -8.05
N ILE A 92 -6.58 -11.58 -6.83
CA ILE A 92 -5.43 -11.32 -5.95
C ILE A 92 -4.73 -12.63 -5.56
N ASP A 93 -5.48 -13.65 -5.19
CA ASP A 93 -4.95 -14.96 -4.83
C ASP A 93 -4.30 -15.64 -6.03
N ALA A 94 -4.89 -15.55 -7.23
CA ALA A 94 -4.28 -16.07 -8.45
C ALA A 94 -2.93 -15.40 -8.77
N LYS A 95 -2.83 -14.08 -8.59
CA LYS A 95 -1.56 -13.34 -8.75
C LYS A 95 -0.51 -13.78 -7.73
N ALA A 96 -0.92 -14.07 -6.50
CA ALA A 96 -0.04 -14.57 -5.46
C ALA A 96 0.42 -16.01 -5.70
N VAL A 97 -0.47 -16.90 -6.17
CA VAL A 97 -0.13 -18.27 -6.55
C VAL A 97 0.87 -18.28 -7.70
N ALA A 98 0.64 -17.46 -8.73
CA ALA A 98 1.57 -17.34 -9.84
C ALA A 98 2.98 -16.91 -9.37
N PHE A 99 3.04 -15.95 -8.43
CA PHE A 99 4.30 -15.56 -7.79
C PHE A 99 4.94 -16.72 -7.00
N SER A 100 4.16 -17.40 -6.16
CA SER A 100 4.61 -18.52 -5.33
C SER A 100 5.12 -19.70 -6.16
N ASP A 101 4.49 -20.00 -7.29
CA ASP A 101 4.92 -21.05 -8.21
C ASP A 101 6.26 -20.72 -8.87
N GLU A 102 6.47 -19.47 -9.28
CA GLU A 102 7.75 -18.99 -9.78
C GLU A 102 8.82 -19.06 -8.67
N TRP A 103 8.48 -18.62 -7.46
CA TRP A 103 9.38 -18.58 -6.31
C TRP A 103 9.76 -19.98 -5.80
N GLY A 104 8.83 -20.93 -5.77
CA GLY A 104 9.05 -22.28 -5.23
C GLY A 104 9.84 -23.23 -6.13
N SER A 105 10.29 -22.78 -7.30
CA SER A 105 11.09 -23.56 -8.26
C SER A 105 12.59 -23.52 -7.94
N ASP A 106 13.38 -24.41 -8.55
CA ASP A 106 14.85 -24.50 -8.40
C ASP A 106 15.60 -23.17 -8.68
N ALA A 107 14.93 -22.19 -9.30
CA ALA A 107 15.40 -20.82 -9.45
C ALA A 107 15.68 -20.11 -8.09
N GLN A 108 15.13 -20.61 -6.99
CA GLN A 108 15.28 -20.02 -5.66
C GLN A 108 16.64 -20.23 -5.01
N ALA A 109 17.42 -21.26 -5.39
CA ALA A 109 18.79 -21.41 -4.87
C ALA A 109 19.65 -20.16 -5.14
N ALA A 110 19.21 -19.27 -6.03
CA ALA A 110 19.82 -17.97 -6.31
C ALA A 110 18.89 -16.76 -6.06
N ALA A 111 17.91 -16.83 -5.13
CA ALA A 111 16.95 -15.78 -4.75
C ALA A 111 17.28 -14.39 -5.33
N THR A 112 16.75 -14.11 -6.53
CA THR A 112 17.18 -12.95 -7.30
C THR A 112 16.42 -11.70 -6.88
N SER A 113 17.00 -10.52 -7.05
CA SER A 113 16.27 -9.26 -6.82
C SER A 113 14.98 -9.13 -7.64
N ALA A 114 14.82 -9.88 -8.73
CA ALA A 114 13.59 -9.90 -9.53
C ALA A 114 12.43 -10.57 -8.77
N SER A 115 12.69 -11.71 -8.14
CA SER A 115 11.71 -12.45 -7.36
C SER A 115 11.19 -11.62 -6.16
N LEU A 116 12.08 -10.90 -5.46
CA LEU A 116 11.69 -10.02 -4.36
C LEU A 116 10.79 -8.86 -4.83
N ARG A 117 11.10 -8.29 -5.99
CA ARG A 117 10.26 -7.25 -6.62
C ARG A 117 8.90 -7.79 -7.05
N ALA A 118 8.81 -9.03 -7.50
CA ALA A 118 7.54 -9.66 -7.85
C ALA A 118 6.65 -9.82 -6.60
N ARG A 119 7.22 -10.28 -5.47
CA ARG A 119 6.53 -10.32 -4.18
C ARG A 119 6.02 -8.94 -3.76
N GLU A 120 6.89 -7.94 -3.79
CA GLU A 120 6.56 -6.57 -3.45
C GLU A 120 5.47 -5.99 -4.36
N LYS A 121 5.47 -6.39 -5.64
CA LYS A 121 4.43 -6.00 -6.58
C LYS A 121 3.05 -6.58 -6.23
N VAL A 122 2.95 -7.87 -5.89
CA VAL A 122 1.67 -8.48 -5.46
C VAL A 122 1.10 -7.74 -4.25
N VAL A 123 1.95 -7.48 -3.25
CA VAL A 123 1.57 -6.75 -2.03
C VAL A 123 1.17 -5.31 -2.36
N ALA A 124 1.96 -4.60 -3.16
CA ALA A 124 1.65 -3.22 -3.54
C ALA A 124 0.34 -3.11 -4.34
N ASP A 125 0.15 -3.97 -5.35
CA ASP A 125 -1.05 -3.98 -6.19
C ASP A 125 -2.30 -4.26 -5.35
N ALA A 126 -2.25 -5.23 -4.44
CA ALA A 126 -3.36 -5.52 -3.53
C ALA A 126 -3.65 -4.34 -2.60
N SER A 127 -2.63 -3.71 -2.02
CA SER A 127 -2.82 -2.55 -1.15
C SER A 127 -3.41 -1.34 -1.88
N TRP A 128 -2.88 -1.01 -3.07
CA TRP A 128 -3.39 0.09 -3.88
C TRP A 128 -4.81 -0.17 -4.40
N GLY A 129 -5.06 -1.36 -4.93
CA GLY A 129 -6.33 -1.73 -5.55
C GLY A 129 -7.48 -1.91 -4.57
N THR A 130 -7.20 -2.20 -3.30
CA THR A 130 -8.25 -2.45 -2.29
C THR A 130 -8.28 -1.38 -1.19
N GLY A 131 -7.19 -0.62 -1.01
CA GLY A 131 -7.02 0.27 0.13
C GLY A 131 -6.80 -0.46 1.46
N LYS A 132 -6.76 -1.80 1.46
CA LYS A 132 -6.52 -2.64 2.64
C LYS A 132 -5.01 -2.89 2.85
N ARG A 133 -4.67 -3.45 4.01
CA ARG A 133 -3.33 -3.89 4.40
C ARG A 133 -3.17 -5.37 4.05
N PRO A 134 -2.43 -5.70 2.98
CA PRO A 134 -2.23 -7.08 2.59
C PRO A 134 -1.38 -7.87 3.60
N ILE A 135 -1.78 -9.12 3.82
CA ILE A 135 -1.03 -10.17 4.51
C ILE A 135 -0.93 -11.33 3.51
N LEU A 136 0.22 -11.48 2.88
CA LEU A 136 0.52 -12.52 1.92
C LEU A 136 1.01 -13.77 2.64
N ILE A 137 0.28 -14.87 2.50
CA ILE A 137 0.73 -16.22 2.80
C ILE A 137 1.29 -16.79 1.49
N PHE A 138 2.58 -17.13 1.46
CA PHE A 138 3.25 -17.62 0.25
C PHE A 138 4.20 -18.77 0.56
N LYS A 139 4.47 -19.59 -0.46
CA LYS A 139 5.39 -20.72 -0.34
C LYS A 139 6.82 -20.33 -0.73
N MET A 140 7.79 -21.00 -0.12
CA MET A 140 9.19 -20.97 -0.50
C MET A 140 9.81 -22.36 -0.40
N THR A 141 10.73 -22.68 -1.29
CA THR A 141 11.53 -23.91 -1.28
C THR A 141 12.93 -23.58 -0.76
N ALA A 142 13.25 -24.01 0.46
CA ALA A 142 14.52 -23.69 1.11
C ALA A 142 15.13 -24.93 1.77
N TYR A 143 16.44 -24.88 1.99
CA TYR A 143 17.11 -25.87 2.82
C TYR A 143 16.85 -25.56 4.30
N GLU A 144 16.45 -26.58 5.05
CA GLU A 144 16.17 -26.45 6.48
C GLU A 144 17.44 -26.12 7.28
N THR A 145 18.58 -26.64 6.84
CA THR A 145 19.91 -26.38 7.41
C THR A 145 20.93 -26.22 6.29
N ALA A 146 22.11 -25.68 6.62
CA ALA A 146 23.21 -25.57 5.65
C ALA A 146 23.73 -26.93 5.15
N GLU A 147 23.44 -28.01 5.87
CA GLU A 147 23.88 -29.38 5.57
C GLU A 147 22.78 -30.20 4.87
N ALA A 148 21.57 -29.66 4.76
CA ALA A 148 20.47 -30.37 4.12
C ALA A 148 20.76 -30.54 2.63
N GLU A 149 20.67 -31.77 2.14
CA GLU A 149 20.89 -32.09 0.72
C GLU A 149 19.61 -31.94 -0.12
N THR A 150 18.46 -31.82 0.52
CA THR A 150 17.15 -31.71 -0.15
C THR A 150 16.41 -30.48 0.37
N PRO A 151 15.98 -29.57 -0.51
CA PRO A 151 15.18 -28.44 -0.09
C PRO A 151 13.76 -28.89 0.24
N THR A 152 13.12 -28.18 1.18
CA THR A 152 11.76 -28.42 1.64
C THR A 152 10.91 -27.19 1.36
N THR A 153 9.62 -27.40 1.09
CA THR A 153 8.65 -26.30 0.97
C THR A 153 8.21 -25.83 2.36
N PHE A 154 8.28 -24.52 2.55
CA PHE A 154 7.81 -23.79 3.70
C PHE A 154 6.77 -22.77 3.27
N TRP A 155 5.83 -22.47 4.17
CA TRP A 155 4.84 -21.42 4.06
C TRP A 155 5.19 -20.33 5.05
N MET A 156 5.14 -19.08 4.61
CA MET A 156 5.47 -17.91 5.42
C MET A 156 4.47 -16.79 5.20
N VAL A 157 4.54 -15.80 6.08
CA VAL A 157 3.75 -14.57 6.00
C VAL A 157 4.63 -13.38 5.61
N ASN A 158 4.09 -12.51 4.75
CA ASN A 158 4.63 -11.17 4.51
C ASN A 158 3.48 -10.15 4.54
N GLY A 159 3.55 -9.16 5.42
CA GLY A 159 2.52 -8.11 5.52
C GLY A 159 3.02 -6.73 5.10
N ALA A 160 2.14 -5.93 4.52
CA ALA A 160 2.33 -4.48 4.46
C ALA A 160 1.85 -3.83 5.77
N GLY A 161 2.74 -3.77 6.76
CA GLY A 161 2.44 -3.27 8.11
C GLY A 161 2.54 -4.37 9.16
N PRO A 162 1.88 -4.21 10.34
CA PRO A 162 1.83 -5.26 11.35
C PRO A 162 1.24 -6.55 10.76
N ALA A 163 1.93 -7.66 10.97
CA ALA A 163 1.53 -9.00 10.56
C ALA A 163 2.17 -10.01 11.53
N PRO A 164 1.62 -11.23 11.65
CA PRO A 164 2.29 -12.28 12.41
C PRO A 164 3.57 -12.68 11.70
N ASP A 165 4.55 -13.15 12.48
CA ASP A 165 5.74 -13.81 11.96
C ASP A 165 5.56 -15.33 12.11
N GLY A 166 6.20 -16.09 11.24
CA GLY A 166 6.13 -17.55 11.30
C GLY A 166 6.50 -18.25 10.00
N VAL A 167 6.88 -19.51 10.17
CA VAL A 167 7.17 -20.44 9.10
C VAL A 167 6.56 -21.80 9.46
N SER A 168 5.87 -22.45 8.52
CA SER A 168 5.33 -23.80 8.69
C SER A 168 5.52 -24.62 7.42
N ARG A 169 5.40 -25.94 7.52
CA ARG A 169 5.32 -26.85 6.36
C ARG A 169 3.89 -26.96 5.79
N SER A 170 2.91 -26.36 6.45
CA SER A 170 1.50 -26.36 6.04
C SER A 170 0.99 -24.94 5.80
N ARG A 171 0.27 -24.79 4.68
CA ARG A 171 -0.45 -23.56 4.36
C ARG A 171 -1.58 -23.32 5.35
N GLU A 172 -2.27 -24.39 5.72
CA GLU A 172 -3.42 -24.38 6.62
C GLU A 172 -2.98 -23.91 8.02
N GLU A 173 -1.83 -24.38 8.50
CA GLU A 173 -1.24 -23.90 9.75
C GLU A 173 -0.90 -22.40 9.68
N MET A 174 -0.26 -21.92 8.60
CA MET A 174 0.00 -20.49 8.45
C MET A 174 -1.28 -19.65 8.33
N THR A 175 -2.32 -20.20 7.70
CA THR A 175 -3.63 -19.56 7.61
C THR A 175 -4.26 -19.45 8.99
N ALA A 176 -4.16 -20.49 9.82
CA ALA A 176 -4.62 -20.45 11.21
C ALA A 176 -3.86 -19.39 12.03
N VAL A 177 -2.53 -19.30 11.89
CA VAL A 177 -1.72 -18.27 12.55
C VAL A 177 -2.19 -16.85 12.17
N VAL A 178 -2.46 -16.61 10.88
CA VAL A 178 -2.98 -15.31 10.42
C VAL A 178 -4.36 -15.02 10.99
N ASN A 179 -5.26 -16.01 10.99
CA ASN A 179 -6.61 -15.85 11.54
C ASN A 179 -6.60 -15.57 13.05
N ASP A 180 -5.76 -16.29 13.80
CA ASP A 180 -5.58 -16.08 15.24
C ASP A 180 -5.03 -14.69 15.55
N TRP A 181 -4.12 -14.19 14.71
CA TRP A 181 -3.57 -12.85 14.82
C TRP A 181 -4.62 -11.77 14.46
N LEU A 182 -5.42 -11.99 13.41
CA LEU A 182 -6.50 -11.09 13.00
C LEU A 182 -7.58 -10.96 14.08
N ALA A 183 -7.91 -12.05 14.77
CA ALA A 183 -8.86 -12.04 15.88
C ALA A 183 -8.41 -11.20 17.08
N GLN A 184 -7.14 -10.81 17.14
CA GLN A 184 -6.56 -9.95 18.18
C GLN A 184 -6.49 -8.47 17.76
N GLN A 185 -6.84 -8.13 16.51
CA GLN A 185 -6.79 -6.76 16.02
C GLN A 185 -8.08 -6.00 16.34
N ASP A 186 -7.96 -4.71 16.63
CA ASP A 186 -9.12 -3.84 16.88
C ASP A 186 -10.02 -3.66 15.64
N ASP A 187 -9.43 -3.76 14.45
CA ASP A 187 -10.09 -3.58 13.16
C ASP A 187 -9.51 -4.59 12.16
N PRO A 188 -9.99 -5.85 12.14
CA PRO A 188 -9.49 -6.85 11.19
C PRO A 188 -9.89 -6.57 9.74
N ASP A 189 -10.93 -5.75 9.51
CA ASP A 189 -11.47 -5.49 8.17
C ASP A 189 -10.57 -4.59 7.32
N VAL A 190 -9.63 -3.86 7.95
CA VAL A 190 -8.59 -3.12 7.19
C VAL A 190 -7.55 -4.03 6.55
N TYR A 191 -7.56 -5.33 6.86
CA TYR A 191 -6.62 -6.30 6.30
C TYR A 191 -7.23 -7.10 5.15
N VAL A 192 -6.36 -7.58 4.25
CA VAL A 192 -6.70 -8.60 3.26
C VAL A 192 -5.70 -9.74 3.38
N VAL A 193 -6.20 -10.96 3.58
CA VAL A 193 -5.37 -12.16 3.56
C VAL A 193 -5.28 -12.65 2.13
N ILE A 194 -4.05 -12.77 1.63
CA ILE A 194 -3.73 -13.20 0.28
C ILE A 194 -3.11 -14.58 0.34
N HIS A 195 -3.63 -15.45 -0.49
CA HIS A 195 -3.47 -16.88 -0.44
C HIS A 195 -2.70 -17.35 -1.68
N GLY A 196 -1.37 -17.21 -1.64
CA GLY A 196 -0.46 -17.62 -2.71
C GLY A 196 -0.14 -19.11 -2.72
#